data_AF-A0A2D9SA26-F1
#
_entry.id   AF-A0A2D9SA26-F1
#
_cell.length_a   1.000
_cell.length_b   1.000
_cell.length_c   1.000
_cell.angle_alpha   90.00
_cell.angle_beta   90.00
_cell.angle_gamma   90.00
#
_symmetry.space_group_name_H-M   'P 1'
#
loop_
_entity.id
_entity.type
_entity.pdbx_description
1 polymer ?
#
loop_
_entity_poly.entity_id
_entity_poly.type
_entity_poly.pdbx_seq_one_letter_code
_entity_poly.pdbx_strand_id
1 'polypeptide(L)'
;MADVILNLVHHSNFQKLVSMTLQELFEKVEDSSLRNYRPELDSRFHRDFDVDLEGDIMEWSDKISDLVISETIYSQPIKESEIAELTILLAKWCSFSEWRCWDARLFLYVEPMLEYNISNSNDFLKFSLWEDFMSSLSKTDKKSYSESVVLDWMSRREELGETMEPSEDPRILPTMSSHSTSSELLHIFLDSFDSKNISLLIGREYLEYESWSLNGSYLYDLEEIVK
;
A
#
# COMPACT_ATOMS: atom_id res chain seq x y z
N MET A 1 -8.73 -9.01 -12.49
CA MET A 1 -7.57 -8.11 -12.34
C MET A 1 -7.61 -7.62 -10.92
N ALA A 2 -6.47 -7.55 -10.26
CA ALA A 2 -6.39 -7.24 -8.84
C ALA A 2 -5.79 -5.84 -8.67
N ASP A 3 -6.31 -5.08 -7.70
CA ASP A 3 -5.66 -3.82 -7.31
C ASP A 3 -4.36 -4.11 -6.56
N VAL A 4 -3.26 -3.48 -6.97
CA VAL A 4 -2.08 -3.31 -6.11
C VAL A 4 -2.43 -2.23 -5.09
N ILE A 5 -2.07 -2.48 -3.84
CA ILE A 5 -2.44 -1.66 -2.68
C ILE A 5 -1.15 -1.16 -2.04
N LEU A 6 -1.07 0.16 -1.86
CA LEU A 6 0.02 0.83 -1.16
C LEU A 6 -0.56 1.56 0.06
N ASN A 7 0.04 1.35 1.22
CA ASN A 7 -0.31 2.07 2.43
C ASN A 7 0.92 2.77 2.99
N LEU A 8 0.81 4.07 3.32
CA LEU A 8 1.85 4.76 4.10
C LEU A 8 1.57 4.56 5.59
N VAL A 9 2.48 3.86 6.24
CA VAL A 9 2.36 3.41 7.63
C VAL A 9 3.25 4.27 8.52
N HIS A 10 2.69 4.81 9.61
CA HIS A 10 3.47 5.51 10.62
C HIS A 10 4.32 4.51 11.42
N HIS A 11 5.59 4.40 11.05
CA HIS A 11 6.49 3.32 11.43
C HIS A 11 6.61 3.14 12.94
N SER A 12 6.85 4.23 13.69
CA SER A 12 6.99 4.14 15.15
C SER A 12 5.69 3.81 15.90
N ASN A 13 4.52 3.99 15.29
CA ASN A 13 3.27 3.52 15.91
C ASN A 13 3.11 2.02 15.66
N PHE A 14 3.38 1.60 14.43
CA PHE A 14 3.35 0.20 14.05
C PHE A 14 4.34 -0.64 14.89
N GLN A 15 5.59 -0.20 15.04
CA GLN A 15 6.58 -0.84 15.90
C GLN A 15 6.10 -1.00 17.35
N LYS A 16 5.42 0.01 17.90
CA LYS A 16 4.84 -0.08 19.24
C LYS A 16 3.76 -1.16 19.31
N LEU A 17 2.84 -1.19 18.34
CA LEU A 17 1.74 -2.16 18.33
C LEU A 17 2.25 -3.60 18.23
N VAL A 18 3.18 -3.89 17.31
CA VAL A 18 3.70 -5.26 17.14
C VAL A 18 4.60 -5.72 18.29
N SER A 19 5.08 -4.78 19.11
CA SER A 19 5.85 -5.05 20.33
C SER A 19 4.97 -5.28 21.56
N MET A 20 3.66 -5.03 21.49
CA MET A 20 2.73 -5.32 22.58
C MET A 20 2.54 -6.82 22.73
N THR A 21 2.27 -7.25 23.96
CA THR A 21 1.69 -8.57 24.17
C THR A 21 0.30 -8.62 23.55
N LEU A 22 -0.16 -9.80 23.12
CA LEU A 22 -1.51 -9.94 22.56
C LEU A 22 -2.59 -9.53 23.57
N GLN A 23 -2.36 -9.78 24.87
CA GLN A 23 -3.23 -9.32 25.94
C GLN A 23 -3.38 -7.80 25.92
N GLU A 24 -2.26 -7.06 25.93
CA GLU A 24 -2.30 -5.59 25.88
C GLU A 24 -2.98 -5.10 24.59
N LEU A 25 -2.68 -5.73 23.45
CA LEU A 25 -3.27 -5.36 22.16
C LEU A 25 -4.79 -5.48 22.20
N PHE A 26 -5.33 -6.62 22.66
CA PHE A 26 -6.77 -6.87 22.67
C PHE A 26 -7.49 -6.02 23.71
N GLU A 27 -6.92 -5.81 24.89
CA GLU A 27 -7.46 -4.88 25.89
C GLU A 27 -7.61 -3.46 25.29
N LYS A 28 -6.65 -3.01 24.49
CA LYS A 28 -6.70 -1.71 23.80
C LYS A 28 -7.75 -1.63 22.69
N VAL A 29 -8.05 -2.75 22.03
CA VAL A 29 -9.14 -2.83 21.04
C VAL A 29 -10.48 -2.70 21.76
N GLU A 30 -10.68 -3.50 22.83
CA GLU A 30 -11.92 -3.53 23.61
C GLU A 30 -12.25 -2.19 24.28
N ASP A 31 -11.24 -1.49 24.82
CA ASP A 31 -11.42 -0.19 25.48
C ASP A 31 -11.31 1.02 24.52
N SER A 32 -11.14 0.76 23.22
CA SER A 32 -10.95 1.75 22.15
C SER A 32 -9.69 2.62 22.28
N SER A 33 -8.76 2.31 23.20
CA SER A 33 -7.52 3.06 23.37
C SER A 33 -6.46 2.74 22.30
N LEU A 34 -6.67 1.71 21.47
CA LEU A 34 -5.86 1.46 20.27
C LEU A 34 -5.90 2.65 19.30
N ARG A 35 -6.98 3.43 19.31
CA ARG A 35 -7.15 4.64 18.49
C ARG A 35 -6.10 5.72 18.80
N ASN A 36 -5.45 5.67 19.95
CA ASN A 36 -4.32 6.56 20.26
C ASN A 36 -3.09 6.32 19.36
N TYR A 37 -3.02 5.15 18.69
CA TYR A 37 -1.95 4.80 17.75
C TYR A 37 -2.36 5.01 16.29
N ARG A 38 -3.62 5.42 16.05
CA ARG A 38 -4.16 5.71 14.73
C ARG A 38 -3.65 7.09 14.29
N PRO A 39 -2.86 7.22 13.21
CA PRO A 39 -2.40 8.53 12.77
C PRO A 39 -3.57 9.38 12.22
N GLU A 40 -3.35 10.68 12.08
CA GLU A 40 -4.32 11.55 11.39
C GLU A 40 -4.41 11.16 9.91
N LEU A 41 -5.65 11.06 9.39
CA LEU A 41 -5.90 10.72 7.99
C LEU A 41 -5.50 11.89 7.08
N ASP A 42 -4.77 11.59 6.00
CA ASP A 42 -4.66 12.51 4.89
C ASP A 42 -5.98 12.52 4.11
N SER A 43 -6.70 13.65 4.19
CA SER A 43 -8.02 13.84 3.55
C SER A 43 -8.06 13.62 2.03
N ARG A 44 -6.91 13.56 1.36
CA ARG A 44 -6.81 13.28 -0.09
C ARG A 44 -6.93 11.79 -0.41
N PHE A 45 -6.74 10.92 0.58
CA PHE A 45 -6.66 9.48 0.41
C PHE A 45 -7.73 8.76 1.23
N HIS A 46 -8.00 7.52 0.82
CA HIS A 46 -8.79 6.59 1.60
C HIS A 46 -7.89 5.90 2.65
N ARG A 47 -8.52 5.30 3.66
CA ARG A 47 -7.99 4.21 4.48
C ARG A 47 -9.17 3.43 5.06
N ASP A 48 -8.94 2.18 5.46
CA ASP A 48 -9.94 1.32 6.13
C ASP A 48 -10.54 2.02 7.36
N PHE A 49 -11.81 1.76 7.69
CA PHE A 49 -12.43 2.37 8.87
C PHE A 49 -11.92 1.75 10.16
N ASP A 50 -11.88 2.57 11.23
CA ASP A 50 -11.39 2.14 12.53
C ASP A 50 -12.22 0.96 13.08
N VAL A 51 -13.55 1.01 12.93
CA VAL A 51 -14.44 -0.07 13.41
C VAL A 51 -14.27 -1.39 12.65
N ASP A 52 -13.93 -1.31 11.36
CA ASP A 52 -13.75 -2.50 10.52
C ASP A 52 -12.44 -3.20 10.93
N LEU A 53 -11.35 -2.44 11.07
CA LEU A 53 -10.07 -2.99 11.52
C LEU A 53 -10.12 -3.50 12.97
N GLU A 54 -10.82 -2.81 13.89
CA GLU A 54 -11.06 -3.32 15.25
C GLU A 54 -11.79 -4.67 15.20
N GLY A 55 -12.82 -4.78 14.36
CA GLY A 55 -13.55 -6.03 14.13
C GLY A 55 -12.66 -7.14 13.58
N ASP A 56 -11.88 -6.86 12.53
CA ASP A 56 -10.98 -7.83 11.90
C ASP A 56 -9.90 -8.34 12.87
N ILE A 57 -9.36 -7.48 13.74
CA ILE A 57 -8.39 -7.88 14.77
C ILE A 57 -9.04 -8.84 15.79
N MET A 58 -10.27 -8.56 16.21
CA MET A 58 -10.99 -9.44 17.15
C MET A 58 -11.39 -10.76 16.47
N GLU A 59 -11.86 -10.72 15.23
CA GLU A 59 -12.17 -11.92 14.44
C GLU A 59 -10.93 -12.80 14.27
N TRP A 60 -9.77 -12.19 13.99
CA TRP A 60 -8.50 -12.90 13.97
C TRP A 60 -8.22 -13.59 15.31
N SER A 61 -8.41 -12.89 16.43
CA SER A 61 -8.16 -13.45 17.77
C SER A 61 -9.07 -14.64 18.10
N ASP A 62 -10.33 -14.60 17.67
CA ASP A 62 -11.32 -15.67 17.90
C ASP A 62 -11.05 -16.90 17.02
N LYS A 63 -10.45 -16.71 15.84
CA LYS A 63 -10.15 -17.76 14.86
C LYS A 63 -8.96 -18.63 15.29
N ILE A 64 -7.99 -18.06 16.01
CA ILE A 64 -6.74 -18.74 16.36
C ILE A 64 -6.85 -19.40 17.73
N SER A 65 -6.66 -20.72 17.78
CA SER A 65 -6.58 -21.46 19.04
C SER A 65 -5.18 -21.38 19.66
N ASP A 66 -5.10 -21.58 20.98
CA ASP A 66 -3.84 -21.77 21.71
C ASP A 66 -2.88 -20.55 21.70
N LEU A 67 -3.42 -19.33 21.56
CA LEU A 67 -2.66 -18.09 21.72
C LEU A 67 -2.07 -17.97 23.13
N VAL A 68 -0.78 -17.62 23.19
CA VAL A 68 -0.10 -17.25 24.43
C VAL A 68 -0.23 -15.74 24.60
N ILE A 69 -1.33 -15.31 25.23
CA ILE A 69 -1.71 -13.89 25.31
C ILE A 69 -0.66 -12.98 25.97
N SER A 70 0.20 -13.53 26.83
CA SER A 70 1.28 -12.80 27.50
C SER A 70 2.50 -12.51 26.62
N GLU A 71 2.52 -13.03 25.38
CA GLU A 71 3.62 -12.86 24.44
C GLU A 71 3.21 -11.99 23.24
N THR A 72 4.18 -11.53 22.46
CA THR A 72 3.92 -10.74 21.24
C THR A 72 3.49 -11.65 20.09
N ILE A 73 3.02 -11.06 18.99
CA ILE A 73 2.59 -11.81 17.81
C ILE A 73 3.70 -12.69 17.21
N TYR A 74 4.95 -12.23 17.20
CA TYR A 74 6.07 -12.98 16.61
C TYR A 74 6.62 -14.10 17.49
N SER A 75 6.21 -14.17 18.76
CA SER A 75 6.57 -15.28 19.67
C SER A 75 5.54 -16.40 19.67
N GLN A 76 4.41 -16.21 18.98
CA GLN A 76 3.32 -17.20 18.96
C GLN A 76 3.73 -18.48 18.20
N PRO A 77 3.35 -19.67 18.69
CA PRO A 77 3.60 -20.94 18.01
C PRO A 77 2.56 -21.23 16.91
N ILE A 78 2.31 -20.25 16.03
CA ILE A 78 1.26 -20.27 14.99
C ILE A 78 1.88 -20.16 13.59
N LYS A 79 1.08 -20.25 12.53
CA LYS A 79 1.59 -20.20 11.16
C LYS A 79 2.05 -18.80 10.78
N GLU A 80 3.02 -18.72 9.87
CA GLU A 80 3.48 -17.45 9.28
C GLU A 80 2.33 -16.65 8.65
N SER A 81 1.38 -17.32 8.00
CA SER A 81 0.17 -16.67 7.46
C SER A 81 -0.68 -15.98 8.53
N GLU A 82 -0.78 -16.58 9.72
CA GLU A 82 -1.59 -16.05 10.83
C GLU A 82 -0.88 -14.87 11.48
N ILE A 83 0.45 -14.94 11.63
CA ILE A 83 1.30 -13.82 12.06
C ILE A 83 1.17 -12.66 11.05
N ALA A 84 1.32 -12.95 9.75
CA ALA A 84 1.23 -11.96 8.69
C ALA A 84 -0.14 -11.30 8.63
N GLU A 85 -1.23 -12.06 8.78
CA GLU A 85 -2.61 -11.54 8.81
C GLU A 85 -2.78 -10.44 9.87
N LEU A 86 -2.43 -10.73 11.14
CA LEU A 86 -2.52 -9.73 12.19
C LEU A 86 -1.57 -8.55 11.95
N THR A 87 -0.34 -8.81 11.55
CA THR A 87 0.65 -7.74 11.31
C THR A 87 0.22 -6.82 10.17
N ILE A 88 -0.44 -7.32 9.12
CA ILE A 88 -1.05 -6.50 8.06
C ILE A 88 -2.16 -5.62 8.63
N LEU A 89 -3.04 -6.16 9.48
CA LEU A 89 -4.09 -5.38 10.15
C LEU A 89 -3.50 -4.26 11.01
N LEU A 90 -2.41 -4.54 11.74
CA LEU A 90 -1.71 -3.52 12.54
C LEU A 90 -1.00 -2.48 11.68
N ALA A 91 -0.42 -2.87 10.53
CA ALA A 91 0.18 -1.94 9.59
C ALA A 91 -0.88 -1.02 8.96
N LYS A 92 -2.03 -1.58 8.56
CA LYS A 92 -3.22 -0.83 8.11
C LYS A 92 -3.78 0.05 9.20
N TRP A 93 -3.79 -0.39 10.46
CA TRP A 93 -4.17 0.45 11.61
C TRP A 93 -3.26 1.66 11.74
N CYS A 94 -1.97 1.48 11.52
CA CYS A 94 -1.01 2.56 11.54
C CYS A 94 -0.90 3.33 10.21
N SER A 95 -1.77 3.10 9.22
CA SER A 95 -1.76 3.84 7.97
C SER A 95 -2.53 5.17 8.05
N PHE A 96 -2.01 6.17 7.34
CA PHE A 96 -2.65 7.48 7.19
C PHE A 96 -3.09 7.78 5.76
N SER A 97 -2.72 6.92 4.81
CA SER A 97 -3.15 6.99 3.43
C SER A 97 -3.04 5.62 2.78
N GLU A 98 -4.01 5.33 1.91
CA GLU A 98 -4.01 4.23 0.97
C GLU A 98 -4.11 4.78 -0.46
N TRP A 99 -3.26 4.25 -1.34
CA TRP A 99 -3.38 4.41 -2.78
C TRP A 99 -3.46 3.03 -3.42
N ARG A 100 -4.38 2.87 -4.37
CA ARG A 100 -4.58 1.58 -5.05
C ARG A 100 -4.91 1.75 -6.52
N CYS A 101 -4.49 0.78 -7.32
CA CYS A 101 -4.72 0.79 -8.75
C CYS A 101 -4.63 -0.61 -9.34
N TRP A 102 -5.39 -0.87 -10.41
CA TRP A 102 -5.28 -2.09 -11.19
C TRP A 102 -3.83 -2.29 -11.65
N ASP A 103 -3.30 -3.48 -11.41
CA ASP A 103 -1.95 -3.87 -11.81
C ASP A 103 -1.63 -3.57 -13.29
N ALA A 104 -2.58 -3.79 -14.20
CA ALA A 104 -2.41 -3.47 -15.62
C ALA A 104 -2.25 -1.96 -15.91
N ARG A 105 -2.83 -1.08 -15.08
CA ARG A 105 -2.68 0.38 -15.23
C ARG A 105 -1.37 0.88 -14.65
N LEU A 106 -0.75 0.16 -13.71
CA LEU A 106 0.51 0.57 -13.12
C LEU A 106 1.66 0.62 -14.14
N PHE A 107 1.60 -0.18 -15.21
CA PHE A 107 2.54 -0.05 -16.34
C PHE A 107 2.54 1.38 -16.89
N LEU A 108 1.37 1.99 -17.07
CA LEU A 108 1.25 3.38 -17.54
C LEU A 108 1.75 4.41 -16.54
N TYR A 109 1.68 4.11 -15.24
CA TYR A 109 1.95 5.09 -14.19
C TYR A 109 3.40 5.06 -13.73
N VAL A 110 4.06 3.90 -13.84
CA VAL A 110 5.39 3.67 -13.30
C VAL A 110 6.44 3.63 -14.42
N GLU A 111 6.20 2.88 -15.50
CA GLU A 111 7.20 2.70 -16.56
C GLU A 111 7.71 4.01 -17.18
N PRO A 112 6.87 5.06 -17.41
CA PRO A 112 7.36 6.30 -18.02
C PRO A 112 8.47 7.00 -17.23
N MET A 113 8.58 6.72 -15.93
CA MET A 113 9.61 7.30 -15.05
C MET A 113 10.83 6.38 -14.87
N LEU A 114 10.79 5.14 -15.37
CA LEU A 114 11.88 4.19 -15.24
C LEU A 114 12.71 4.13 -16.53
N GLU A 115 14.00 3.84 -16.39
CA GLU A 115 14.91 3.63 -17.53
C GLU A 115 14.78 2.21 -18.13
N TYR A 116 13.87 1.40 -17.60
CA TYR A 116 13.66 0.01 -17.97
C TYR A 116 12.16 -0.32 -18.02
N ASN A 117 11.83 -1.33 -18.84
CA ASN A 117 10.47 -1.83 -18.94
C ASN A 117 10.17 -2.83 -17.82
N ILE A 118 8.93 -2.84 -17.36
CA ILE A 118 8.46 -3.79 -16.36
C ILE A 118 8.00 -5.05 -17.08
N SER A 119 8.52 -6.20 -16.64
CA SER A 119 8.30 -7.47 -17.34
C SER A 119 7.03 -8.18 -16.88
N ASN A 120 6.64 -7.99 -15.63
CA ASN A 120 5.53 -8.69 -15.00
C ASN A 120 4.83 -7.80 -13.97
N SER A 121 3.51 -7.88 -13.90
CA SER A 121 2.68 -7.28 -12.84
C SER A 121 3.15 -7.58 -11.40
N ASN A 122 3.79 -8.74 -11.16
CA ASN A 122 4.34 -9.07 -9.83
C ASN A 122 5.55 -8.19 -9.46
N ASP A 123 6.18 -7.50 -10.41
CA ASP A 123 7.26 -6.56 -10.11
C ASP A 123 6.75 -5.38 -9.26
N PHE A 124 5.46 -5.01 -9.36
CA PHE A 124 4.84 -3.99 -8.51
C PHE A 124 4.73 -4.38 -7.03
N LEU A 125 5.00 -5.64 -6.67
CA LEU A 125 5.08 -6.09 -5.28
C LEU A 125 6.48 -5.92 -4.67
N LYS A 126 7.48 -5.58 -5.49
CA LYS A 126 8.87 -5.43 -5.04
C LYS A 126 9.12 -4.01 -4.56
N PHE A 127 9.56 -3.88 -3.32
CA PHE A 127 9.90 -2.57 -2.75
C PHE A 127 10.97 -1.82 -3.57
N SER A 128 11.98 -2.53 -4.10
CA SER A 128 13.04 -1.92 -4.91
C SER A 128 12.53 -1.20 -6.16
N LEU A 129 11.44 -1.68 -6.77
CA LEU A 129 10.82 -1.00 -7.92
C LEU A 129 10.23 0.35 -7.50
N TRP A 130 9.61 0.41 -6.31
CA TRP A 130 9.11 1.65 -5.75
C TRP A 130 10.25 2.59 -5.35
N GLU A 131 11.37 2.08 -4.83
CA GLU A 131 12.57 2.89 -4.56
C GLU A 131 13.12 3.56 -5.83
N ASP A 132 13.27 2.79 -6.91
CA ASP A 132 13.70 3.32 -8.21
C ASP A 132 12.71 4.39 -8.73
N PHE A 133 11.42 4.08 -8.65
CA PHE A 133 10.36 4.98 -9.09
C PHE A 133 10.37 6.28 -8.29
N MET A 134 10.43 6.23 -6.95
CA MET A 134 10.49 7.40 -6.08
C MET A 134 11.76 8.24 -6.32
N SER A 135 12.90 7.58 -6.54
CA SER A 135 14.16 8.25 -6.92
C SER A 135 14.01 9.04 -8.22
N SER A 136 13.32 8.50 -9.22
CA SER A 136 13.01 9.21 -10.47
C SER A 136 12.00 10.34 -10.26
N LEU A 137 10.92 10.04 -9.52
CA LEU A 137 9.83 10.95 -9.24
C LEU A 137 10.28 12.20 -8.48
N SER A 138 11.24 12.05 -7.54
CA SER A 138 11.83 13.17 -6.78
C SER A 138 12.49 14.25 -7.65
N LYS A 139 12.81 13.93 -8.91
CA LYS A 139 13.45 14.84 -9.88
C LYS A 139 12.43 15.50 -10.80
N THR A 140 11.15 15.15 -10.68
CA THR A 140 10.08 15.54 -11.59
C THR A 140 8.93 16.16 -10.81
N ASP A 141 8.47 17.34 -11.21
CA ASP A 141 7.30 17.93 -10.58
C ASP A 141 6.02 17.15 -10.93
N LYS A 142 5.01 17.25 -10.07
CA LYS A 142 3.74 16.55 -10.20
C LYS A 142 3.09 16.70 -11.59
N LYS A 143 3.13 17.91 -12.16
CA LYS A 143 2.46 18.19 -13.44
C LYS A 143 3.20 17.51 -14.58
N SER A 144 4.53 17.65 -14.62
CA SER A 144 5.37 16.99 -15.63
C SER A 144 5.23 15.47 -15.59
N TYR A 145 5.17 14.87 -14.40
CA TYR A 145 4.92 13.44 -14.24
C TYR A 145 3.55 13.04 -14.79
N SER A 146 2.47 13.72 -14.39
CA SER A 146 1.13 13.41 -14.86
C SER A 146 0.98 13.55 -16.38
N GLU A 147 1.62 14.57 -16.97
CA GLU A 147 1.67 14.76 -18.42
C GLU A 147 2.41 13.61 -19.12
N SER A 148 3.54 13.13 -18.57
CA SER A 148 4.26 11.98 -19.15
C SER A 148 3.43 10.70 -19.18
N VAL A 149 2.63 10.45 -18.14
CA VAL A 149 1.73 9.29 -18.07
C VAL A 149 0.65 9.38 -19.15
N VAL A 150 0.07 10.57 -19.34
CA VAL A 150 -0.94 10.79 -20.37
C VAL A 150 -0.34 10.61 -21.77
N LEU A 151 0.85 11.16 -22.02
CA LEU A 151 1.52 11.04 -23.31
C LEU A 151 1.88 9.58 -23.63
N ASP A 152 2.37 8.83 -22.65
CA ASP A 152 2.66 7.39 -22.81
C ASP A 152 1.39 6.60 -23.13
N TRP A 153 0.29 6.84 -22.39
CA TRP A 153 -1.01 6.23 -22.69
C TRP A 153 -1.50 6.54 -24.11
N MET A 154 -1.38 7.80 -24.56
CA MET A 154 -1.74 8.21 -25.92
C MET A 154 -0.88 7.50 -26.97
N SER A 155 0.43 7.38 -26.75
CA SER A 155 1.36 6.68 -27.65
C SER A 155 1.00 5.20 -27.77
N ARG A 156 0.79 4.50 -26.64
CA ARG A 156 0.39 3.07 -26.66
C ARG A 156 -0.95 2.86 -27.37
N ARG A 157 -1.88 3.80 -27.25
CA ARG A 157 -3.17 3.76 -27.94
C ARG A 157 -3.00 3.91 -29.46
N GLU A 158 -2.19 4.87 -29.90
CA GLU A 158 -1.88 5.06 -31.32
C GLU A 158 -1.17 3.83 -31.92
N GLU A 159 -0.23 3.22 -31.18
CA GLU A 159 0.45 1.98 -31.60
C GLU A 159 -0.49 0.78 -31.80
N LEU A 160 -1.59 0.75 -31.06
CA LEU A 160 -2.66 -0.25 -31.23
C LEU A 160 -3.59 0.06 -32.42
N GLY A 161 -3.39 1.17 -33.11
CA GLY A 161 -4.21 1.62 -34.23
C GLY A 161 -5.55 2.23 -33.81
N GLU A 162 -5.69 2.62 -32.54
CA GLU A 162 -6.91 3.22 -32.00
C GLU A 162 -6.99 4.72 -32.35
N THR A 163 -8.20 5.25 -32.49
CA THR A 163 -8.41 6.67 -32.79
C THR A 163 -7.98 7.57 -31.63
N MET A 164 -7.36 8.71 -31.98
CA MET A 164 -7.01 9.79 -31.05
C MET A 164 -8.01 10.94 -31.07
N GLU A 165 -9.01 10.89 -31.97
CA GLU A 165 -9.99 11.94 -32.15
C GLU A 165 -11.14 11.81 -31.13
N PRO A 166 -11.31 12.76 -30.18
CA PRO A 166 -12.38 12.68 -29.19
C PRO A 166 -13.80 12.70 -29.79
N SER A 167 -13.94 13.18 -31.03
CA SER A 167 -15.20 13.10 -31.77
C SER A 167 -15.54 11.69 -32.24
N GLU A 168 -14.53 10.82 -32.40
CA GLU A 168 -14.69 9.42 -32.81
C GLU A 168 -14.78 8.49 -31.61
N ASP A 169 -14.07 8.79 -30.51
CA ASP A 169 -14.24 8.11 -29.23
C ASP A 169 -14.45 9.11 -28.06
N PRO A 170 -15.69 9.24 -27.55
CA PRO A 170 -16.00 10.17 -26.46
C PRO A 170 -15.36 9.77 -25.12
N ARG A 171 -14.78 8.57 -25.00
CA ARG A 171 -14.10 8.12 -23.77
C ARG A 171 -12.68 8.66 -23.63
N ILE A 172 -12.09 9.23 -24.69
CA ILE A 172 -10.69 9.71 -24.66
C ILE A 172 -10.50 10.77 -23.56
N LEU A 173 -11.32 11.83 -23.54
CA LEU A 173 -11.15 12.92 -22.57
C LEU A 173 -11.40 12.46 -21.11
N PRO A 174 -12.46 11.70 -20.80
CA PRO A 174 -12.62 11.13 -19.46
C PRO A 174 -11.47 10.21 -19.04
N THR A 175 -10.96 9.38 -19.96
CA THR A 175 -9.86 8.44 -19.67
C THR A 175 -8.55 9.19 -19.41
N MET A 176 -8.25 10.19 -20.24
CA MET A 176 -7.12 11.10 -20.03
C MET A 176 -7.19 11.81 -18.67
N SER A 177 -8.36 12.36 -18.33
CA SER A 177 -8.57 13.01 -17.03
C SER A 177 -8.42 12.04 -15.86
N SER A 178 -8.86 10.79 -16.02
CA SER A 178 -8.67 9.74 -15.01
C SER A 178 -7.19 9.41 -14.82
N HIS A 179 -6.43 9.23 -15.90
CA HIS A 179 -4.99 8.96 -15.82
C HIS A 179 -4.24 10.13 -15.20
N SER A 180 -4.59 11.36 -15.57
CA SER A 180 -4.00 12.56 -14.97
C SER A 180 -4.28 12.64 -13.46
N THR A 181 -5.54 12.47 -13.05
CA THR A 181 -5.92 12.51 -11.63
C THR A 181 -5.24 11.41 -10.82
N SER A 182 -5.22 10.17 -11.32
CA SER A 182 -4.60 9.05 -10.62
C SER A 182 -3.09 9.19 -10.48
N SER A 183 -2.40 9.66 -11.53
CA SER A 183 -0.96 9.92 -11.48
C SER A 183 -0.64 11.08 -10.54
N GLU A 184 -1.38 12.19 -10.60
CA GLU A 184 -1.19 13.29 -9.65
C GLU A 184 -1.34 12.84 -8.19
N LEU A 185 -2.34 11.98 -7.90
CA LEU A 185 -2.52 11.40 -6.58
C LEU A 185 -1.39 10.46 -6.18
N LEU A 186 -0.88 9.62 -7.09
CA LEU A 186 0.27 8.76 -6.83
C LEU A 186 1.52 9.58 -6.51
N HIS A 187 1.72 10.70 -7.21
CA HIS A 187 2.83 11.61 -6.92
C HIS A 187 2.72 12.20 -5.52
N ILE A 188 1.55 12.76 -5.19
CA ILE A 188 1.29 13.32 -3.85
C ILE A 188 1.45 12.26 -2.75
N PHE A 189 1.01 11.03 -3.01
CA PHE A 189 1.15 9.91 -2.09
C PHE A 189 2.62 9.63 -1.81
N LEU A 190 3.43 9.40 -2.84
CA LEU A 190 4.84 9.06 -2.68
C LEU A 190 5.72 10.24 -2.24
N ASP A 191 5.33 11.49 -2.52
CA ASP A 191 5.99 12.68 -1.96
C ASP A 191 5.84 12.74 -0.42
N SER A 192 4.79 12.12 0.12
CA SER A 192 4.62 11.96 1.57
C SER A 192 5.54 10.86 2.15
N PHE A 193 6.12 10.01 1.30
CA PHE A 193 7.13 9.00 1.66
C PHE A 193 8.54 9.61 1.64
N ASP A 194 8.78 10.65 2.44
CA ASP A 194 10.12 11.27 2.60
C ASP A 194 10.53 11.42 4.08
N SER A 195 9.87 10.69 4.98
CA SER A 195 10.18 10.76 6.41
C SER A 195 10.86 9.49 6.92
N LYS A 196 11.83 9.67 7.82
CA LYS A 196 12.49 8.57 8.56
C LYS A 196 11.54 7.70 9.41
N ASN A 197 10.25 8.02 9.43
CA ASN A 197 9.25 7.39 10.28
C ASN A 197 7.99 6.97 9.50
N ILE A 198 8.12 6.81 8.17
CA ILE A 198 7.05 6.25 7.33
C ILE A 198 7.58 4.99 6.65
N SER A 199 6.77 3.95 6.65
CA SER A 199 7.00 2.71 5.91
C SER A 199 5.96 2.56 4.80
N LEU A 200 6.34 1.86 3.74
CA LEU A 200 5.47 1.53 2.61
C LEU A 200 5.05 0.07 2.75
N LEU A 201 3.77 -0.14 3.06
CA LEU A 201 3.14 -1.45 2.99
C LEU A 201 2.68 -1.69 1.56
N ILE A 202 3.12 -2.81 0.97
CA ILE A 202 2.81 -3.21 -0.41
C ILE A 202 2.05 -4.53 -0.38
N GLY A 203 0.91 -4.56 -1.06
CA GLY A 203 0.10 -5.75 -1.25
C GLY A 203 -0.68 -5.72 -2.56
N ARG A 204 -1.57 -6.71 -2.72
CA ARG A 204 -2.50 -6.79 -3.86
C ARG A 204 -3.78 -7.49 -3.40
N GLU A 205 -4.90 -7.20 -4.05
CA GLU A 205 -6.14 -7.92 -3.78
C GLU A 205 -5.95 -9.43 -3.98
N TYR A 206 -6.50 -10.21 -3.05
CA TYR A 206 -6.39 -11.68 -3.01
C TYR A 206 -4.94 -12.20 -2.96
N LEU A 207 -3.99 -11.34 -2.56
CA LEU A 207 -2.63 -11.77 -2.27
C LEU A 207 -2.60 -12.48 -0.92
N GLU A 208 -1.96 -13.66 -0.88
CA GLU A 208 -1.69 -14.38 0.36
C GLU A 208 -0.95 -13.47 1.36
N TYR A 209 -1.27 -13.58 2.64
CA TYR A 209 -0.77 -12.68 3.67
C TYR A 209 0.77 -12.66 3.74
N GLU A 210 1.39 -13.81 3.55
CA GLU A 210 2.86 -13.99 3.54
C GLU A 210 3.55 -13.25 2.39
N SER A 211 2.79 -12.87 1.35
CA SER A 211 3.34 -12.14 0.20
C SER A 211 3.19 -10.62 0.32
N TRP A 212 2.57 -10.12 1.39
CA TRP A 212 2.61 -8.70 1.71
C TRP A 212 3.98 -8.32 2.26
N SER A 213 4.43 -7.10 1.99
CA SER A 213 5.70 -6.61 2.50
C SER A 213 5.62 -5.19 3.04
N LEU A 214 6.43 -4.89 4.04
CA LEU A 214 6.63 -3.56 4.59
C LEU A 214 8.08 -3.15 4.35
N ASN A 215 8.31 -2.13 3.53
CA ASN A 215 9.65 -1.77 3.08
C ASN A 215 10.43 -2.95 2.45
N GLY A 216 9.73 -3.91 1.84
CA GLY A 216 10.32 -5.10 1.22
C GLY A 216 10.53 -6.28 2.17
N SER A 217 10.28 -6.11 3.46
CA SER A 217 10.37 -7.15 4.49
C SER A 217 9.04 -7.87 4.68
N TYR A 218 9.08 -9.18 4.89
CA TYR A 218 7.86 -9.96 5.12
C TYR A 218 7.29 -9.71 6.50
N LEU A 219 5.95 -9.66 6.60
CA LEU A 219 5.26 -9.28 7.85
C LEU A 219 5.17 -10.37 8.93
N TYR A 220 5.81 -11.50 8.72
CA TYR A 220 5.95 -12.58 9.70
C TYR A 220 7.36 -12.69 10.28
N ASP A 221 8.31 -11.85 9.84
CA ASP A 221 9.71 -11.86 10.32
C ASP A 221 10.05 -10.59 11.13
N LEU A 222 10.12 -10.75 12.45
CA LEU A 222 10.44 -9.66 13.38
C LEU A 222 11.78 -8.97 13.09
N GLU A 223 12.81 -9.73 12.69
CA GLU A 223 14.18 -9.19 12.51
C GLU A 223 14.26 -8.23 11.33
N GLU A 224 13.37 -8.39 10.35
CA GLU A 224 13.31 -7.53 9.19
C GLU A 224 12.46 -6.27 9.43
N ILE A 225 11.43 -6.38 10.26
CA ILE A 225 10.40 -5.34 10.46
C ILE A 225 10.80 -4.25 11.47
N VAL A 226 11.67 -4.58 12.44
CA VAL A 226 12.09 -3.66 13.52
C VAL A 226 13.38 -2.88 13.20
N LYS A 227 13.95 -3.08 12.00
CA LYS A 227 15.10 -2.28 11.51
C LYS A 227 14.69 -0.86 11.12
#